data_AF-A0A3C1WAB5-F1
#
_entry.id   AF-A0A3C1WAB5-F1
#
_cell.length_a   1.000
_cell.length_b   1.000
_cell.length_c   1.000
_cell.angle_alpha   90.00
_cell.angle_beta   90.00
_cell.angle_gamma   90.00
#
_symmetry.space_group_name_H-M   'P 1'
#
loop_
_entity.id
_entity.type
_entity.pdbx_description
1 polymer ?
#
loop_
_entity_poly.entity_id
_entity_poly.type
_entity_poly.pdbx_seq_one_letter_code
_entity_poly.pdbx_strand_id
1 'polypeptide(L)'
;IVDDGGDATLLIHKGYEMENGSDWVDTPSSNDEEQVIKDLLKKIKLDRPGVFNEWVKELVGVSEETTTGVHRLYQMHRDGKLLFPAINVNDS
;
A
#
# COMPACT_ATOMS: atom_id res chain seq x y z
N ILE A 1 10.76 -4.86 -2.09
CA ILE A 1 9.87 -4.73 -3.27
C ILE A 1 10.56 -3.79 -4.25
N VAL A 2 10.54 -4.10 -5.54
CA VAL A 2 10.86 -3.12 -6.58
C VAL A 2 9.50 -2.65 -7.12
N ASP A 3 9.23 -1.36 -7.03
CA ASP A 3 7.93 -0.78 -7.36
C ASP A 3 8.10 0.34 -8.39
N ASP A 4 7.17 0.39 -9.34
CA ASP A 4 7.13 1.31 -10.48
C ASP A 4 5.71 1.87 -10.54
N GLY A 5 5.49 2.99 -9.85
CA GLY A 5 4.20 3.66 -9.72
C GLY A 5 3.57 3.57 -8.33
N GLY A 6 4.10 2.72 -7.45
CA GLY A 6 3.73 2.65 -6.03
C GLY A 6 2.44 1.87 -5.73
N ASP A 7 1.88 1.15 -6.71
CA ASP A 7 0.59 0.45 -6.54
C ASP A 7 0.74 -0.81 -5.68
N ALA A 8 1.87 -1.51 -5.76
CA ALA A 8 2.15 -2.64 -4.87
C ALA A 8 2.28 -2.15 -3.43
N THR A 9 3.00 -1.04 -3.24
CA THR A 9 3.14 -0.38 -1.93
C THR A 9 1.78 0.07 -1.40
N LEU A 10 0.92 0.68 -2.23
CA LEU A 10 -0.42 1.11 -1.86
C LEU A 10 -1.29 -0.07 -1.41
N LEU A 11 -1.29 -1.16 -2.18
CA LEU A 11 -2.07 -2.36 -1.86
C LEU A 11 -1.69 -2.93 -0.49
N ILE A 12 -0.41 -3.04 -0.19
CA ILE A 12 0.08 -3.58 1.09
C ILE A 12 -0.32 -2.67 2.26
N HIS A 13 -0.12 -1.35 2.12
CA HIS A 13 -0.48 -0.40 3.18
C HIS A 13 -1.98 -0.38 3.44
N LYS A 14 -2.81 -0.35 2.39
CA LYS A 14 -4.27 -0.37 2.54
C LYS A 14 -4.80 -1.71 3.04
N GLY A 15 -4.19 -2.81 2.64
CA GLY A 15 -4.50 -4.13 3.19
C GLY A 15 -4.19 -4.21 4.69
N TYR A 16 -3.03 -3.72 5.10
CA TYR A 16 -2.66 -3.65 6.51
C TYR A 16 -3.61 -2.74 7.32
N GLU A 17 -3.92 -1.54 6.83
CA GLU A 17 -4.89 -0.64 7.46
C GLU A 17 -6.26 -1.33 7.64
N MET A 18 -6.76 -1.99 6.59
CA MET A 18 -8.05 -2.69 6.60
C MET A 18 -8.08 -3.84 7.63
N GLU A 19 -6.99 -4.61 7.74
CA GLU A 19 -6.90 -5.67 8.74
C GLU A 19 -6.78 -5.12 10.17
N ASN A 20 -6.29 -3.89 10.33
CA ASN A 20 -6.15 -3.19 11.59
C ASN A 20 -7.35 -2.25 11.90
N GLY A 21 -8.49 -2.45 11.24
CA GLY A 21 -9.76 -1.82 11.57
C GLY A 21 -10.13 -0.58 10.76
N SER A 22 -9.38 -0.25 9.70
CA SER A 22 -9.79 0.79 8.75
C SER A 22 -11.01 0.35 7.95
N ASP A 23 -11.98 1.25 7.81
CA ASP A 23 -13.20 1.11 7.00
C ASP A 23 -13.05 1.73 5.60
N TRP A 24 -11.85 2.18 5.22
CA TRP A 24 -11.60 2.85 3.93
C TRP A 24 -12.11 2.05 2.72
N VAL A 25 -12.01 0.73 2.75
CA VAL A 25 -12.50 -0.15 1.67
C VAL A 25 -14.03 -0.13 1.50
N ASP A 26 -14.77 0.35 2.50
CA ASP A 26 -16.22 0.47 2.50
C ASP A 26 -16.71 1.90 2.15
N THR A 27 -15.78 2.85 2.00
CA THR A 27 -16.09 4.22 1.58
C THR A 27 -16.29 4.33 0.07
N PRO A 28 -17.03 5.35 -0.43
CA PRO A 28 -17.13 5.61 -1.86
C PRO A 28 -15.76 5.81 -2.51
N SER A 29 -15.56 5.24 -3.70
CA SER A 29 -14.33 5.39 -4.48
C SER A 29 -14.34 6.68 -5.28
N SER A 30 -13.18 7.32 -5.44
CA SER A 30 -13.03 8.54 -6.24
C SER A 30 -12.90 8.28 -7.73
N ASN A 31 -12.48 7.07 -8.12
CA ASN A 31 -12.33 6.62 -9.50
C ASN A 31 -12.43 5.08 -9.61
N ASP A 32 -12.41 4.57 -10.84
CA ASP A 32 -12.54 3.13 -11.12
C ASP A 32 -11.34 2.31 -10.63
N GLU A 33 -10.12 2.86 -10.70
CA GLU A 33 -8.91 2.17 -10.22
C GLU A 33 -8.95 1.94 -8.70
N GLU A 34 -9.39 2.95 -7.94
CA GLU A 34 -9.58 2.85 -6.50
C GLU A 34 -10.63 1.79 -6.17
N GLN A 35 -11.73 1.74 -6.93
CA GLN A 35 -12.77 0.73 -6.75
C GLN A 35 -12.20 -0.68 -6.95
N VAL A 36 -11.41 -0.89 -8.00
CA VAL A 36 -10.76 -2.18 -8.28
C VAL A 36 -9.83 -2.59 -7.12
N ILE A 37 -9.06 -1.65 -6.56
CA ILE A 37 -8.19 -1.93 -5.41
C ILE A 37 -9.02 -2.32 -4.18
N LYS A 38 -10.10 -1.60 -3.88
CA LYS A 38 -10.98 -1.93 -2.74
C LYS A 38 -11.61 -3.31 -2.88
N ASP A 39 -12.09 -3.64 -4.07
CA ASP A 39 -12.69 -4.95 -4.35
C ASP A 39 -11.65 -6.08 -4.23
N LEU A 40 -10.43 -5.85 -4.71
CA LEU A 40 -9.31 -6.79 -4.55
C LEU A 40 -8.96 -7.01 -3.08
N LEU A 41 -8.87 -5.95 -2.28
CA LEU A 41 -8.59 -6.04 -0.84
C LEU A 41 -9.67 -6.83 -0.11
N LYS A 42 -10.96 -6.57 -0.40
CA LYS A 42 -12.09 -7.32 0.17
C LYS A 42 -12.00 -8.80 -0.18
N LYS A 43 -11.66 -9.12 -1.43
CA LYS A 43 -11.47 -10.51 -1.86
C LYS A 43 -10.31 -11.17 -1.11
N ILE A 44 -9.15 -10.52 -1.03
CA ILE A 44 -7.98 -11.08 -0.31
C ILE A 44 -8.31 -11.30 1.17
N LYS A 45 -9.04 -10.37 1.81
CA LYS A 45 -9.46 -10.51 3.22
C LYS A 45 -10.31 -11.76 3.46
N LEU A 46 -11.17 -12.12 2.50
CA LEU A 46 -12.00 -13.32 2.58
C LEU A 46 -11.18 -14.59 2.32
N ASP A 47 -10.28 -14.55 1.33
CA ASP A 47 -9.49 -15.70 0.91
C ASP A 47 -8.33 -16.02 1.90
N ARG A 48 -7.72 -14.98 2.48
CA ARG A 48 -6.52 -15.04 3.32
C ARG A 48 -6.55 -13.97 4.42
N PRO A 49 -7.35 -14.14 5.48
CA PRO A 49 -7.44 -13.17 6.56
C PRO A 49 -6.12 -13.05 7.34
N GLY A 50 -5.63 -11.82 7.54
CA GLY A 50 -4.42 -11.54 8.32
C GLY A 50 -3.11 -11.57 7.51
N VAL A 51 -3.21 -11.82 6.20
CA VAL A 51 -2.04 -11.99 5.33
C VAL A 51 -1.21 -10.71 5.19
N PHE A 52 -1.84 -9.53 5.24
CA PHE A 52 -1.09 -8.28 5.11
C PHE A 52 -0.27 -8.00 6.38
N ASN A 53 -0.80 -8.31 7.56
CA ASN A 53 -0.04 -8.27 8.82
C ASN A 53 1.15 -9.24 8.83
N GLU A 54 1.03 -10.40 8.18
CA GLU A 54 2.14 -11.35 8.03
C GLU A 54 3.19 -10.81 7.06
N TRP A 55 2.78 -10.35 5.88
CA TRP A 55 3.70 -9.82 4.87
C TRP A 55 4.49 -8.62 5.37
N VAL A 56 3.84 -7.66 6.03
CA VAL A 56 4.50 -6.44 6.53
C VAL A 56 5.67 -6.76 7.46
N LYS A 57 5.60 -7.85 8.25
CA LYS A 57 6.69 -8.26 9.15
C LYS A 57 7.91 -8.79 8.40
N GLU A 58 7.70 -9.40 7.23
CA GLU A 58 8.75 -10.00 6.40
C GLU A 58 9.33 -9.00 5.37
N LEU A 59 8.68 -7.86 5.18
CA LEU A 59 9.10 -6.84 4.21
C LEU A 59 10.29 -6.02 4.73
N VAL A 60 11.44 -6.22 4.10
CA VAL A 60 12.68 -5.46 4.41
C VAL A 60 12.62 -4.01 3.91
N GLY A 61 11.85 -3.73 2.85
CA GLY A 61 11.67 -2.38 2.31
C GLY A 61 11.22 -2.35 0.85
N VAL A 62 11.12 -1.14 0.30
CA VAL A 62 10.78 -0.88 -1.11
C VAL A 62 11.81 0.04 -1.78
N SER A 63 12.08 -0.20 -3.06
CA SER A 63 12.79 0.73 -3.95
C SER A 63 11.80 1.22 -5.01
N GLU A 64 11.61 2.54 -5.13
CA GLU A 64 10.64 3.15 -6.04
C GLU A 64 11.34 3.95 -7.15
N GLU A 65 10.95 3.68 -8.39
CA GLU A 65 11.58 4.25 -9.58
C GLU A 65 10.85 5.50 -10.12
N THR A 66 9.59 5.74 -9.77
CA THR A 66 8.81 6.86 -10.33
C THR A 66 8.68 8.05 -9.40
N THR A 67 8.69 9.26 -9.96
CA THR A 67 8.39 10.50 -9.22
C THR A 67 7.03 10.44 -8.50
N THR A 68 6.01 9.85 -9.12
CA THR A 68 4.67 9.72 -8.54
C THR A 68 4.67 8.79 -7.33
N GLY A 69 5.29 7.62 -7.43
CA GLY A 69 5.43 6.69 -6.31
C GLY A 69 6.25 7.30 -5.18
N VAL A 70 7.34 8.00 -5.51
CA VAL A 70 8.17 8.73 -4.53
C VAL A 70 7.34 9.77 -3.76
N HIS A 71 6.50 10.55 -4.44
CA HIS A 71 5.60 11.49 -3.76
C HIS A 71 4.65 10.80 -2.79
N ARG A 72 4.11 9.62 -3.14
CA ARG A 72 3.26 8.82 -2.24
C ARG A 72 4.05 8.34 -1.02
N LEU A 73 5.28 7.88 -1.20
CA LEU A 73 6.18 7.47 -0.11
C LEU A 73 6.46 8.62 0.87
N TYR A 74 6.75 9.83 0.37
CA TYR A 74 6.94 11.00 1.22
C TYR A 74 5.68 11.39 2.00
N GLN A 75 4.50 11.31 1.39
CA GLN A 75 3.24 11.55 2.09
C GLN A 75 3.05 10.55 3.23
N MET A 76 3.24 9.25 2.97
CA MET A 76 3.13 8.21 3.99
C MET A 76 4.18 8.37 5.10
N HIS A 77 5.40 8.79 4.76
CA HIS A 77 6.44 9.05 5.75
C HIS A 77 6.08 10.23 6.66
N ARG A 78 5.65 11.35 6.08
CA ARG A 78 5.21 12.55 6.82
C ARG A 78 4.03 12.26 7.74
N ASP A 79 3.09 11.44 7.28
CA ASP A 79 1.88 11.10 8.03
C ASP A 79 2.14 9.97 9.06
N GLY A 80 3.38 9.47 9.17
CA GLY A 80 3.75 8.40 10.10
C GLY A 80 3.16 7.02 9.76
N LYS A 81 2.74 6.83 8.50
CA LYS A 81 2.05 5.64 8.00
C LYS A 81 2.92 4.68 7.20
N LEU A 82 4.14 5.08 6.86
CA LEU A 82 5.06 4.24 6.10
C LEU A 82 5.46 3.02 6.95
N LEU A 83 5.06 1.82 6.50
CA LEU A 83 5.18 0.58 7.28
C LEU A 83 6.58 -0.05 7.24
N PHE A 84 7.36 0.25 6.19
CA PHE A 84 8.69 -0.33 5.98
C PHE A 84 9.61 0.69 5.29
N PRO A 85 10.95 0.53 5.40
CA PRO A 85 11.91 1.43 4.77
C PRO A 85 11.67 1.58 3.26
N ALA A 86 11.88 2.79 2.75
CA ALA A 86 11.73 3.09 1.33
C ALA A 86 12.97 3.80 0.78
N ILE A 87 13.39 3.42 -0.42
CA ILE A 87 14.51 4.01 -1.17
C ILE A 87 13.94 4.66 -2.43
N ASN A 88 14.26 5.93 -2.63
CA ASN A 88 13.97 6.67 -3.85
C ASN A 88 15.08 6.40 -4.88
N VAL A 89 14.75 5.69 -5.96
CA VAL A 89 15.66 5.39 -7.07
C VAL A 89 15.50 6.39 -8.23
N ASN A 90 14.34 7.06 -8.32
CA ASN A 90 14.05 8.06 -9.36
C ASN A 90 15.05 9.22 -9.40
N ASP A 91 15.54 9.65 -8.23
CA ASP A 91 16.45 10.81 -8.11
C ASP A 91 17.95 10.41 -8.12
N SER A 92 18.29 9.22 -8.65
CA SER A 92 19.67 8.74 -8.80
C SER A 92 20.32 9.16 -10.12
#